data_AF-C5KZR5-F1
#
_entry.id   AF-C5KZR5-F1
#
_cell.length_a   1.000
_cell.length_b   1.000
_cell.length_c   1.000
_cell.angle_alpha   90.00
_cell.angle_beta   90.00
_cell.angle_gamma   90.00
#
_symmetry.space_group_name_H-M   'P 1'
#
loop_
_entity.id
_entity.type
_entity.pdbx_description
1 polymer ?
#
loop_
_entity_poly.entity_id
_entity_poly.type
_entity_poly.pdbx_seq_one_letter_code
_entity_poly.pdbx_strand_id
1 'polypeptide(L)'
;MYTMLHRAEVEWPCLSFDTVQDSLGASRKKYPMTCYVVAGTQADTAKNNKIVVMKWSHMYKTNKDGDEEEEMDDDDSDDEDDDQTDVDAKMDFRMIKHER
;
A
#
# COMPACT_ATOMS: atom_id res chain seq x y z
N MET A 1 12.10 7.18 11.06
CA MET A 1 11.91 5.72 10.88
C MET A 1 10.44 5.46 10.56
N TYR A 2 10.14 4.55 9.62
CA TYR A 2 8.76 4.22 9.22
C TYR A 2 8.39 2.82 9.70
N THR A 3 7.17 2.63 10.20
CA THR A 3 6.65 1.31 10.58
C THR A 3 6.34 0.44 9.35
N MET A 4 5.93 1.07 8.25
CA MET A 4 5.63 0.42 6.97
C MET A 4 5.92 1.41 5.83
N LEU A 5 6.78 0.99 4.91
CA LEU A 5 7.20 1.74 3.73
C LEU A 5 7.25 0.76 2.55
N HIS A 6 6.36 0.98 1.59
CA HIS A 6 6.31 0.23 0.33
C HIS A 6 6.36 1.23 -0.82
N ARG A 7 7.16 0.92 -1.85
CA ARG A 7 7.26 1.75 -3.05
C ARG A 7 6.43 1.14 -4.16
N ALA A 8 5.47 1.91 -4.67
CA ALA A 8 4.71 1.55 -5.86
C ALA A 8 5.23 2.33 -7.07
N GLU A 9 5.37 1.65 -8.20
CA GLU A 9 5.71 2.28 -9.47
C GLU A 9 4.46 2.37 -10.35
N VAL A 10 4.24 3.55 -10.93
CA VAL A 10 3.09 3.84 -11.79
C VAL A 10 3.56 4.36 -13.14
N GLU A 11 2.78 4.11 -14.19
CA GLU A 11 3.11 4.50 -15.57
C GLU A 11 3.28 6.02 -15.73
N TRP A 12 2.43 6.80 -15.05
CA TRP A 12 2.38 8.26 -15.16
C TRP A 12 2.34 8.88 -13.76
N PRO A 13 2.95 10.08 -13.57
CA PRO A 13 2.85 10.79 -12.30
C PRO A 13 1.38 11.08 -11.98
N CYS A 14 1.03 10.98 -10.70
CA CYS A 14 -0.30 11.27 -10.20
C CYS A 14 -0.26 12.54 -9.35
N LEU A 15 -0.95 13.61 -9.77
CA LEU A 15 -1.03 14.87 -9.01
C LEU A 15 -2.18 14.90 -8.00
N SER A 16 -3.02 13.87 -8.00
CA SER A 16 -4.09 13.68 -7.03
C SER A 16 -4.23 12.21 -6.72
N PHE A 17 -4.48 11.91 -5.45
CA PHE A 17 -4.84 10.58 -4.99
C PHE A 17 -5.73 10.69 -3.74
N ASP A 18 -6.51 9.65 -3.50
CA ASP A 18 -7.30 9.49 -2.28
C ASP A 18 -7.47 8.01 -1.94
N THR A 19 -7.77 7.72 -0.67
CA THR A 19 -8.09 6.36 -0.21
C THR A 19 -9.56 6.05 -0.42
N VAL A 20 -9.86 4.84 -0.88
CA VAL A 20 -11.23 4.35 -1.03
C VAL A 20 -11.61 3.56 0.22
N GLN A 21 -12.79 3.86 0.77
CA GLN A 21 -13.34 3.09 1.90
C GLN A 21 -13.57 1.64 1.49
N ASP A 22 -13.12 0.71 2.33
CA ASP A 22 -13.34 -0.72 2.17
C ASP A 22 -14.21 -1.30 3.29
N SER A 23 -14.61 -2.56 3.11
CA SER A 23 -15.40 -3.32 4.08
C SER A 23 -14.55 -4.33 4.86
N LEU A 24 -13.24 -4.10 5.02
CA LEU A 24 -12.31 -5.04 5.68
C LEU A 24 -12.29 -4.88 7.21
N GLY A 25 -13.11 -3.98 7.76
CA GLY A 25 -13.22 -3.71 9.18
C GLY A 25 -12.73 -2.32 9.57
N ALA A 26 -13.29 -1.78 10.66
CA ALA A 26 -12.91 -0.49 11.23
C ALA A 26 -11.66 -0.64 12.11
N SER A 27 -10.82 0.41 12.15
CA SER A 27 -9.65 0.49 13.03
C SER A 27 -8.73 -0.74 12.97
N ARG A 28 -8.44 -1.21 11.75
CA ARG A 28 -7.55 -2.35 11.53
C ARG A 28 -6.14 -2.06 12.08
N LYS A 29 -5.66 -2.95 12.95
CA LYS A 29 -4.31 -2.91 13.55
C LYS A 29 -3.43 -4.12 13.20
N LYS A 30 -4.03 -5.18 12.64
CA LYS A 30 -3.33 -6.42 12.29
C LYS A 30 -2.81 -6.38 10.86
N TYR A 31 -1.61 -6.90 10.67
CA TYR A 31 -0.95 -7.09 9.37
C TYR A 31 -1.35 -8.45 8.75
N PRO A 32 -1.20 -8.65 7.42
CA PRO A 32 -0.84 -7.64 6.42
C PRO A 32 -1.97 -6.64 6.15
N MET A 33 -1.58 -5.38 5.92
CA MET A 33 -2.53 -4.33 5.60
C MET A 33 -2.96 -4.39 4.13
N THR A 34 -4.20 -4.00 3.86
CA THR A 34 -4.73 -3.79 2.50
C THR A 34 -5.30 -2.38 2.41
N CYS A 35 -4.98 -1.66 1.34
CA CYS A 35 -5.47 -0.31 1.07
C CYS A 35 -5.97 -0.23 -0.38
N TYR A 36 -7.06 0.50 -0.59
CA TYR A 36 -7.55 0.83 -1.91
C TYR A 36 -7.33 2.32 -2.16
N VAL A 37 -6.72 2.66 -3.30
CA VAL A 37 -6.33 4.03 -3.62
C VAL A 37 -6.85 4.37 -5.02
N VAL A 38 -7.41 5.55 -5.17
CA VAL A 38 -7.73 6.12 -6.48
C VAL A 38 -6.79 7.28 -6.76
N ALA A 39 -6.32 7.41 -7.99
CA ALA A 39 -5.41 8.48 -8.40
C ALA A 39 -5.71 8.97 -9.83
N GLY A 40 -5.51 10.25 -10.08
CA GLY A 40 -5.59 10.84 -11.42
C GLY A 40 -4.20 11.01 -12.02
N THR A 41 -3.97 10.47 -13.22
CA THR A 41 -2.68 10.60 -13.90
C THR A 41 -2.52 11.94 -14.60
N GLN A 42 -1.27 12.35 -14.76
CA GLN A 42 -0.86 13.44 -15.64
C GLN A 42 0.04 12.89 -16.75
N ALA A 43 -0.57 12.56 -17.88
CA ALA A 43 0.12 12.13 -19.08
C ALA A 43 0.58 13.34 -19.93
N ASP A 44 1.47 13.10 -20.89
CA ASP A 44 2.00 14.15 -21.80
C ASP A 44 0.90 14.86 -22.61
N THR A 45 -0.21 14.16 -22.87
CA THR A 45 -1.38 14.76 -23.53
C THR A 45 -2.65 14.51 -22.72
N ALA A 46 -3.50 15.52 -22.62
CA ALA A 46 -4.71 15.46 -21.78
C ALA A 46 -5.64 14.28 -22.11
N LYS A 47 -5.73 13.90 -23.40
CA LYS A 47 -6.54 12.77 -23.88
C LYS A 47 -6.07 11.39 -23.38
N ASN A 48 -4.83 11.31 -22.90
CA ASN A 48 -4.23 10.09 -22.39
C ASN A 48 -4.32 10.00 -20.86
N ASN A 49 -4.89 11.01 -20.19
CA ASN A 49 -5.12 10.95 -18.75
C ASN A 49 -6.06 9.78 -18.43
N LYS A 50 -5.79 9.14 -17.29
CA LYS A 50 -6.54 8.01 -16.78
C LYS A 50 -6.81 8.24 -15.30
N ILE A 51 -7.93 7.73 -14.82
CA ILE A 51 -8.16 7.49 -13.41
C ILE A 51 -7.67 6.07 -13.13
N VAL A 52 -6.79 5.90 -12.16
CA VAL A 52 -6.26 4.60 -11.75
C VAL A 52 -6.86 4.24 -10.41
N VAL A 53 -7.45 3.04 -10.32
CA VAL A 53 -7.89 2.44 -9.07
C VAL A 53 -6.93 1.31 -8.74
N MET A 54 -6.32 1.38 -7.56
CA MET A 54 -5.27 0.48 -7.10
C MET A 54 -5.72 -0.25 -5.84
N LYS A 55 -5.35 -1.53 -5.73
CA LYS A 55 -5.39 -2.32 -4.51
C LYS A 55 -3.96 -2.64 -4.11
N TRP A 56 -3.54 -2.14 -2.96
CA TRP A 56 -2.28 -2.51 -2.32
C TRP A 56 -2.59 -3.56 -1.25
N SER A 57 -1.96 -4.72 -1.33
CA SER A 57 -2.22 -5.87 -0.46
C SER A 57 -0.91 -6.54 -0.06
N HIS A 58 -0.95 -7.41 0.95
CA HIS A 58 0.25 -8.05 1.51
C HIS A 58 1.27 -7.00 2.01
N MET A 59 0.79 -5.87 2.54
CA MET A 59 1.68 -4.84 3.08
C MET A 59 2.02 -5.20 4.52
N TYR A 60 3.19 -5.81 4.72
CA TYR A 60 3.78 -6.11 6.02
C TYR A 60 4.57 -4.91 6.58
N LYS A 61 4.98 -4.99 7.85
CA LYS A 61 5.88 -4.02 8.47
C LYS A 61 7.21 -3.96 7.70
N THR A 62 7.88 -2.82 7.72
CA THR A 62 9.23 -2.72 7.15
C THR A 62 10.23 -3.31 8.16
N ASN A 63 10.86 -4.44 7.81
CA ASN A 63 11.92 -5.03 8.60
C ASN A 63 13.17 -4.12 8.56
N LYS A 64 13.78 -3.91 9.74
CA LYS A 64 15.04 -3.17 9.89
C LYS A 64 16.22 -4.14 9.85
N ASP A 65 16.28 -5.03 8.87
CA ASP A 65 17.44 -5.93 8.76
C ASP A 65 18.57 -5.21 8.03
N GLY A 66 19.15 -4.25 8.75
CA GLY A 66 20.28 -3.46 8.29
C GLY A 66 21.02 -2.68 9.37
N ASP A 67 20.48 -2.49 10.59
CA ASP A 67 21.25 -1.97 11.72
C ASP A 67 20.62 -2.44 13.04
N GLU A 68 21.47 -3.08 13.85
CA GLU A 68 21.27 -3.47 15.24
C GLU A 68 20.60 -2.35 16.04
N GLU A 69 19.48 -2.67 16.71
CA GLU A 69 19.13 -2.18 18.05
C GLU A 69 17.72 -2.69 18.40
N GLU A 70 17.71 -3.70 19.27
CA GLU A 70 16.56 -4.15 20.05
C GLU A 70 15.97 -2.97 20.82
N GLU A 71 14.65 -2.78 20.75
CA GLU A 71 13.88 -2.31 21.90
C GLU A 71 12.52 -3.02 21.84
N MET A 72 12.33 -3.90 22.81
CA MET A 72 11.11 -4.61 23.11
C MET A 72 10.01 -3.61 23.50
N ASP A 73 8.81 -3.77 22.97
CA ASP A 73 7.60 -3.41 23.71
C ASP A 73 6.62 -4.57 23.55
N ASP A 74 6.55 -5.35 24.62
CA ASP A 74 5.70 -6.51 24.87
C ASP A 74 4.35 -6.00 25.38
N ASP A 75 3.29 -6.11 24.58
CA ASP A 75 1.96 -6.43 25.12
C ASP A 75 1.08 -7.08 24.05
N ASP A 76 0.54 -8.24 24.46
CA ASP A 76 -0.38 -9.16 23.79
C ASP A 76 0.20 -10.17 22.77
N SER A 77 0.75 -11.25 23.35
CA SER A 77 0.94 -12.56 22.72
C SER A 77 -0.38 -13.10 22.16
N ASP A 78 -0.41 -13.31 20.84
CA ASP A 78 -1.04 -14.48 20.22
C ASP A 78 -0.18 -14.81 18.98
N ASP A 79 0.82 -15.66 19.21
CA ASP A 79 1.65 -16.31 18.20
C ASP A 79 0.77 -17.10 17.23
N GLU A 80 0.99 -16.90 15.92
CA GLU A 80 0.99 -17.90 14.83
C GLU A 80 0.87 -17.18 13.47
N ASP A 81 1.94 -16.52 12.98
CA ASP A 81 2.32 -16.36 11.55
C ASP A 81 3.47 -15.31 11.38
N ASP A 82 4.59 -15.44 12.10
CA ASP A 82 5.76 -14.55 11.93
C ASP A 82 6.65 -14.93 10.71
N ASP A 83 6.22 -15.92 9.92
CA ASP A 83 7.00 -16.50 8.82
C ASP A 83 6.57 -16.02 7.41
N GLN A 84 5.77 -14.95 7.28
CA GLN A 84 5.35 -14.40 5.96
C GLN A 84 5.96 -13.03 5.63
N THR A 85 7.13 -12.74 6.20
CA THR A 85 7.88 -11.50 5.94
C THR A 85 8.52 -11.43 4.55
N ASP A 86 8.65 -12.57 3.86
CA ASP A 86 9.23 -12.67 2.51
C ASP A 86 8.21 -12.43 1.37
N VAL A 87 6.94 -12.17 1.69
CA VAL A 87 5.92 -11.94 0.66
C VAL A 87 5.90 -10.46 0.27
N ASP A 88 6.41 -10.17 -0.92
CA ASP A 88 6.42 -8.81 -1.49
C ASP A 88 5.02 -8.17 -1.48
N ALA A 89 4.97 -6.89 -1.12
CA ALA A 89 3.75 -6.12 -1.23
C ALA A 89 3.25 -6.11 -2.68
N LYS A 90 1.96 -6.38 -2.85
CA LYS A 90 1.33 -6.54 -4.17
C LYS A 90 0.45 -5.36 -4.50
N MET A 91 0.69 -4.75 -5.66
CA MET A 91 -0.20 -3.75 -6.26
C MET A 91 -0.94 -4.33 -7.47
N ASP A 92 -2.26 -4.46 -7.35
CA ASP A 92 -3.16 -4.68 -8.49
C ASP A 92 -3.82 -3.35 -8.88
N PHE A 93 -4.08 -3.11 -10.18
CA PHE A 93 -4.71 -1.87 -10.60
C PHE A 93 -5.62 -2.00 -11.83
N ARG A 94 -6.54 -1.05 -11.97
CA ARG A 94 -7.38 -0.83 -13.15
C ARG A 94 -7.28 0.62 -13.58
N MET A 95 -7.28 0.85 -14.88
CA MET A 95 -7.24 2.19 -15.45
C MET A 95 -8.53 2.48 -16.20
N ILE A 96 -9.09 3.66 -15.96
CA ILE A 96 -10.29 4.17 -16.60
C ILE A 96 -9.87 5.41 -17.38
N LYS A 97 -10.20 5.46 -18.67
CA LYS A 97 -9.87 6.63 -19.51
C LYS A 97 -10.59 7.87 -18.98
N HIS A 98 -9.85 8.97 -18.82
CA HIS A 98 -10.46 10.26 -18.53
C HIS A 98 -10.97 10.86 -19.84
N GLU A 99 -12.25 10.67 -20.14
CA GLU A 99 -12.90 11.31 -21.29
C GLU A 99 -13.50 12.64 -20.83
N ARG A 100 -13.08 13.72 -21.48
CA ARG A 100 -13.64 15.06 -21.31
C ARG A 100 -14.11 15.58 -22.66
#